data_AF-A0A954I3R5-F1
#
_entry.id   AF-A0A954I3R5-F1
#
_cell.length_a   1.000
_cell.length_b   1.000
_cell.length_c   1.000
_cell.angle_alpha   90.00
_cell.angle_beta   90.00
_cell.angle_gamma   90.00
#
_symmetry.space_group_name_H-M   'P 1'
#
loop_
_entity.id
_entity.type
_entity.pdbx_description
1 polymer ?
#
loop_
_entity_poly.entity_id
_entity_poly.type
_entity_poly.pdbx_seq_one_letter_code
_entity_poly.pdbx_strand_id
1 'polypeptide(L)'
;AFDRGARVCAVIPTRGGNGMMERLADEGRYSPPRLASLERVFETALRWRRGRVFVDLWDVARFADCVTCARTRIARLEQMNLTQEILPAVPCDECGGGA
;
A
#
# COMPACT_ATOMS: atom_id res chain seq x y z
N ALA A 1 -4.25 17.16 0.67
CA ALA A 1 -4.86 16.92 2.00
C ALA A 1 -4.19 17.77 3.08
N PHE A 2 -2.88 17.60 3.30
CA PHE A 2 -2.14 18.33 4.35
C PHE A 2 -2.17 19.85 4.19
N ASP A 3 -2.05 20.38 2.97
CA ASP A 3 -2.17 21.84 2.72
C ASP A 3 -3.56 22.41 3.00
N ARG A 4 -4.56 21.54 3.20
CA ARG A 4 -5.93 21.90 3.61
C ARG A 4 -6.19 21.61 5.09
N GLY A 5 -5.14 21.41 5.89
CA GLY A 5 -5.23 21.30 7.35
C GLY A 5 -5.43 19.88 7.89
N ALA A 6 -5.53 18.85 7.03
CA ALA A 6 -5.57 17.47 7.50
C ALA A 6 -4.32 17.15 8.32
N ARG A 7 -4.48 16.52 9.49
CA ARG A 7 -3.36 16.08 10.36
C ARG A 7 -3.11 14.59 10.28
N VAL A 8 -4.11 13.84 9.83
CA VAL A 8 -4.09 12.38 9.70
C VAL A 8 -4.73 12.02 8.37
N CYS A 9 -4.08 11.15 7.62
CA CYS A 9 -4.58 10.60 6.36
C CYS A 9 -4.51 9.07 6.40
N ALA A 10 -5.48 8.41 5.78
CA ALA A 10 -5.45 6.97 5.54
C ALA A 10 -5.42 6.71 4.03
N VAL A 11 -4.54 5.83 3.59
CA VAL A 11 -4.44 5.34 2.22
C VAL A 11 -5.12 3.98 2.16
N ILE A 12 -6.18 3.89 1.39
CA ILE A 12 -7.01 2.69 1.27
C ILE A 12 -6.88 2.18 -0.17
N PRO A 13 -6.31 0.98 -0.38
CA PRO A 13 -6.29 0.35 -1.70
C PRO A 13 -7.71 0.18 -2.24
N THR A 14 -7.93 0.52 -3.50
CA THR A 14 -9.23 0.29 -4.15
C THR A 14 -9.52 -1.21 -4.22
N ARG A 15 -10.75 -1.59 -3.90
CA ARG A 15 -11.23 -2.96 -3.92
C ARG A 15 -12.48 -3.06 -4.78
N GLY A 16 -12.63 -4.18 -5.47
CA GLY A 16 -13.90 -4.56 -6.10
C GLY A 16 -14.88 -5.16 -5.09
N GLY A 17 -15.87 -5.88 -5.60
CA GLY A 17 -16.88 -6.60 -4.82
C GLY A 17 -18.29 -5.99 -4.89
N ASN A 18 -18.44 -4.82 -5.51
CA ASN A 18 -19.74 -4.18 -5.74
C ASN A 18 -20.08 -3.97 -7.23
N GLY A 19 -19.28 -4.53 -8.13
CA GLY A 19 -19.51 -4.53 -9.58
C GLY A 19 -18.92 -3.33 -10.33
N MET A 20 -18.69 -2.19 -9.67
CA MET A 20 -18.19 -0.99 -10.36
C MET A 20 -16.74 -1.15 -10.81
N MET A 21 -15.87 -1.69 -9.94
CA MET A 21 -14.45 -1.85 -10.27
C MET A 21 -14.24 -2.96 -11.30
N GLU A 22 -15.08 -4.00 -11.28
CA GLU A 22 -15.13 -5.06 -12.27
C GLU A 22 -15.48 -4.49 -13.64
N ARG A 23 -16.54 -3.67 -13.73
CA ARG A 23 -16.91 -3.00 -14.99
C ARG A 23 -15.77 -2.11 -15.52
N LEU A 24 -15.09 -1.38 -14.63
CA LEU A 24 -13.94 -0.56 -15.04
C LEU A 24 -12.75 -1.41 -15.49
N ALA A 25 -12.56 -2.61 -14.93
CA ALA A 25 -11.53 -3.55 -15.37
C ALA A 25 -11.86 -4.10 -16.77
N ASP A 26 -13.12 -4.47 -17.01
CA ASP A 26 -13.60 -4.96 -18.32
C ASP A 26 -13.44 -3.89 -19.42
N GLU A 27 -13.60 -2.61 -19.07
CA GLU A 27 -13.34 -1.46 -19.95
C GLU A 27 -11.83 -1.17 -20.13
N GLY A 28 -10.93 -1.91 -19.46
CA GLY A 28 -9.48 -1.66 -19.48
C GLY A 28 -9.05 -0.38 -18.75
N ARG A 29 -9.93 0.19 -17.91
CA ARG A 29 -9.74 1.47 -17.20
C ARG A 29 -9.33 1.28 -15.73
N TYR A 30 -9.23 0.04 -15.27
CA TYR A 30 -8.82 -0.29 -13.92
C TYR A 30 -7.97 -1.55 -13.89
N SER A 31 -6.95 -1.52 -13.05
CA SER A 31 -6.22 -2.69 -12.58
C SER A 31 -6.16 -2.66 -11.06
N PRO A 32 -6.34 -3.79 -10.36
CA PRO A 32 -6.15 -3.85 -8.92
C PRO A 32 -4.78 -3.28 -8.49
N PRO A 33 -4.71 -2.61 -7.33
CA PRO A 33 -3.44 -2.11 -6.83
C PRO A 33 -2.51 -3.28 -6.51
N ARG A 34 -1.20 -3.05 -6.65
CA ARG A 34 -0.15 -3.97 -6.21
C ARG A 34 0.35 -3.57 -4.83
N LEU A 35 0.82 -4.54 -4.04
CA LEU A 35 1.44 -4.30 -2.73
C LEU A 35 2.61 -3.29 -2.84
N ALA A 36 3.42 -3.40 -3.89
CA ALA A 36 4.51 -2.46 -4.17
C ALA A 36 4.03 -1.02 -4.37
N SER A 37 2.83 -0.82 -4.95
CA SER A 37 2.26 0.51 -5.13
C SER A 37 1.83 1.10 -3.79
N LEU A 38 1.25 0.29 -2.89
CA LEU A 38 0.88 0.71 -1.54
C LEU A 38 2.12 1.11 -0.72
N GLU A 39 3.18 0.29 -0.74
CA GLU A 39 4.46 0.60 -0.09
C GLU A 39 5.05 1.92 -0.60
N ARG A 40 5.11 2.11 -1.93
CA ARG A 40 5.65 3.33 -2.55
C ARG A 40 4.86 4.57 -2.15
N VAL A 41 3.53 4.49 -2.15
CA VAL A 41 2.66 5.59 -1.70
C VAL A 41 2.91 5.88 -0.22
N PHE A 42 2.99 4.86 0.62
CA PHE A 42 3.17 5.06 2.06
C PHE A 42 4.50 5.71 2.38
N GLU A 43 5.60 5.20 1.83
CA GLU A 43 6.92 5.78 2.01
C GLU A 43 6.97 7.23 1.53
N THR A 44 6.40 7.50 0.36
CA THR A 44 6.35 8.86 -0.20
C THR A 44 5.58 9.80 0.73
N ALA A 45 4.43 9.36 1.23
CA ALA A 45 3.60 10.17 2.12
C ALA A 45 4.26 10.39 3.49
N LEU A 46 4.96 9.40 4.06
CA LEU A 46 5.74 9.55 5.29
C LEU A 46 6.91 10.52 5.11
N ARG A 47 7.61 10.49 3.95
CA ARG A 47 8.72 11.43 3.65
C ARG A 47 8.28 12.89 3.67
N TRP A 48 7.01 13.18 3.39
CA TRP A 48 6.51 14.56 3.44
C TRP A 48 6.60 15.16 4.84
N ARG A 49 6.52 14.34 5.91
CA ARG A 49 6.55 14.80 7.31
C ARG A 49 5.52 15.91 7.60
N ARG A 50 4.34 15.82 6.98
CA ARG A 50 3.25 16.82 7.08
C ARG A 50 2.11 16.43 8.04
N GLY A 51 2.19 15.25 8.64
CA GLY A 51 1.18 14.67 9.52
C GLY A 51 1.37 13.15 9.61
N ARG A 52 0.38 12.46 10.19
CA ARG A 52 0.38 10.99 10.25
C ARG A 52 -0.29 10.41 9.03
N VAL A 53 0.27 9.31 8.52
CA VAL A 53 -0.27 8.57 7.41
C VAL A 53 -0.40 7.11 7.84
N PHE A 54 -1.51 6.50 7.51
CA PHE A 54 -1.72 5.07 7.71
C PHE A 54 -2.07 4.42 6.38
N VAL A 55 -1.69 3.17 6.22
CA VAL A 55 -2.20 2.31 5.15
C VAL A 55 -3.17 1.29 5.72
N ASP A 56 -4.25 1.06 4.98
CA ASP A 56 -5.20 0.00 5.31
C ASP A 56 -4.62 -1.37 4.91
N LEU A 57 -4.43 -2.24 5.90
CA LEU A 57 -3.84 -3.57 5.74
C LEU A 57 -4.86 -4.71 5.72
N TRP A 58 -6.15 -4.39 5.76
CA TRP A 58 -7.20 -5.41 5.68
C TRP A 58 -7.07 -6.19 4.37
N ASP A 59 -6.79 -7.49 4.47
CA ASP A 59 -6.76 -8.40 3.32
C ASP A 59 -5.78 -7.89 2.24
N VAL A 60 -4.70 -7.27 2.68
CA VAL A 60 -3.69 -6.68 1.80
C VAL A 60 -2.87 -7.74 1.07
N ALA A 61 -2.86 -8.99 1.58
CA ALA A 61 -2.18 -10.13 0.96
C ALA A 61 -2.67 -10.42 -0.47
N ARG A 62 -3.91 -10.04 -0.79
CA ARG A 62 -4.49 -10.12 -2.15
C ARG A 62 -3.72 -9.33 -3.20
N PHE A 63 -3.05 -8.27 -2.77
CA PHE A 63 -2.30 -7.37 -3.65
C PHE A 63 -0.85 -7.80 -3.81
N ALA A 64 -0.42 -8.88 -3.15
CA ALA A 64 0.95 -9.36 -3.21
C ALA A 64 1.17 -10.26 -4.43
N ASP A 65 2.15 -9.92 -5.26
CA ASP A 65 2.53 -10.70 -6.43
C ASP A 65 3.50 -11.86 -6.10
N CYS A 66 4.00 -11.95 -4.86
CA CYS A 66 4.95 -12.97 -4.42
C CYS A 66 4.61 -13.46 -3.01
N VAL A 67 4.30 -14.76 -2.90
CA VAL A 67 3.93 -15.40 -1.62
C VAL A 67 5.10 -15.49 -0.65
N THR A 68 6.33 -15.60 -1.15
CA THR A 68 7.54 -15.77 -0.35
C THR A 68 7.87 -14.53 0.49
N CYS A 69 7.67 -13.32 -0.04
CA CYS A 69 7.96 -12.08 0.68
C CYS A 69 6.73 -11.33 1.21
N ALA A 70 5.51 -11.73 0.81
CA ALA A 70 4.27 -11.02 1.13
C ALA A 70 4.13 -10.75 2.64
N ARG A 71 4.28 -11.80 3.47
CA ARG A 71 4.09 -11.68 4.93
C ARG A 71 5.06 -10.69 5.56
N THR A 72 6.34 -10.76 5.19
CA THR A 72 7.39 -9.88 5.72
C THR A 72 7.18 -8.43 5.30
N ARG A 73 6.75 -8.21 4.06
CA ARG A 73 6.41 -6.86 3.55
C ARG A 73 5.18 -6.28 4.25
N ILE A 74 4.16 -7.09 4.50
CA ILE A 74 2.96 -6.66 5.23
C ILE A 74 3.30 -6.34 6.69
N ALA A 75 4.11 -7.16 7.36
CA ALA A 75 4.59 -6.88 8.72
C ALA A 75 5.42 -5.59 8.77
N ARG A 76 6.23 -5.32 7.75
CA ARG A 76 6.93 -4.05 7.60
C ARG A 76 5.95 -2.88 7.55
N LEU A 77 4.91 -2.95 6.71
CA LEU A 77 3.88 -1.90 6.62
C LEU A 77 3.13 -1.70 7.96
N GLU A 78 2.82 -2.78 8.66
CA GLU A 78 2.20 -2.72 9.99
C GLU A 78 3.09 -1.98 11.00
N GLN A 79 4.38 -2.32 11.04
CA GLN A 79 5.32 -1.64 11.91
C GLN A 79 5.46 -0.15 11.54
N MET A 80 5.50 0.18 10.25
CA MET A 80 5.51 1.56 9.77
C MET A 80 4.22 2.32 10.14
N ASN A 81 3.06 1.66 10.15
CA ASN A 81 1.81 2.24 10.67
C ASN A 81 1.95 2.60 12.15
N LEU A 82 2.53 1.72 12.96
CA LEU A 82 2.70 1.93 14.40
C LEU A 82 3.74 3.01 14.72
N THR A 83 4.89 2.99 14.05
CA THR A 83 6.02 3.88 14.37
C THR A 83 5.97 5.19 13.61
N GLN A 84 5.27 5.24 12.47
CA GLN A 84 5.31 6.36 11.52
C GLN A 84 6.73 6.63 10.97
N GLU A 85 7.57 5.59 10.93
CA GLU A 85 8.94 5.64 10.43
C GLU A 85 9.08 4.75 9.19
N ILE A 86 9.95 5.15 8.26
CA ILE A 86 10.25 4.34 7.07
C ILE A 86 11.28 3.29 7.45
N LEU A 87 10.89 2.02 7.36
CA LEU A 87 11.78 0.89 7.59
C LEU A 87 12.53 0.48 6.32
N PRO A 88 13.64 -0.28 6.41
CA PRO A 88 14.33 -0.82 5.23
C PRO A 88 13.41 -1.67 4.35
N ALA A 89 13.60 -1.63 3.04
CA ALA A 89 12.87 -2.48 2.10
C ALA A 89 13.17 -3.96 2.33
N VAL A 90 12.22 -4.84 2.02
CA VAL A 90 12.37 -6.30 2.18
C VAL A 90 12.91 -6.89 0.87
N PRO A 91 14.19 -7.32 0.80
CA PRO A 91 14.70 -8.01 -0.37
C PRO A 91 14.02 -9.38 -0.52
N CYS A 92 13.93 -9.88 -1.74
CA CYS A 92 13.41 -11.21 -2.03
C CYS A 92 14.14 -11.79 -3.23
N ASP A 93 14.63 -13.02 -3.09
CA ASP A 93 15.39 -13.69 -4.16
C ASP A 93 14.51 -14.08 -5.36
N GLU A 94 13.20 -14.25 -5.15
CA GLU A 94 12.27 -14.64 -6.23
C GLU A 94 11.76 -13.45 -7.06
N CYS A 95 11.45 -12.32 -6.42
CA CYS A 95 10.80 -11.17 -7.06
C CYS A 95 11.55 -9.84 -6.91
N GLY A 96 12.73 -9.85 -6.31
CA GLY A 96 13.52 -8.65 -6.06
C GLY A 96 12.97 -7.71 -4.98
N GLY A 97 11.89 -8.09 -4.27
CA GLY A 97 11.28 -7.27 -3.22
C GLY A 97 10.20 -6.31 -3.71
N GLY A 98 9.70 -6.50 -4.95
CA GLY A 98 8.60 -5.70 -5.51
C GLY A 98 9.05 -4.39 -6.17
N ALA A 99 10.16 -4.43 -6.92
CA ALA A 99 10.54 -3.37 -7.85
C ALA A 99 9.43 -3.08 -8.87
#